data_AF-A0A6A6PBY2-F1
#
_entry.id   AF-A0A6A6PBY2-F1
#
_cell.length_a   1.000
_cell.length_b   1.000
_cell.length_c   1.000
_cell.angle_alpha   90.00
_cell.angle_beta   90.00
_cell.angle_gamma   90.00
#
_symmetry.space_group_name_H-M   'P 1'
#
loop_
_entity.id
_entity.type
_entity.pdbx_description
1 polymer ?
#
loop_
_entity_poly.entity_id
_entity_poly.type
_entity_poly.pdbx_seq_one_letter_code
_entity_poly.pdbx_strand_id
1 'polypeptide(L)'
;MLIWDCHTGPSTDALIVLYSPGAQYGDIANPFLGLNSSGSDAPRRMSEYTPQEIATLQSRLHKQLGPEYINSRPGQGGGKVHYLKAEKAINLANEVLGFNGWSSSIQQVQVDFVDVHDGGKVSMGMSIIVRVTLKDGTFHEDIGYGHIENCRGKAAAFEKAKKEAATDALKRALRTFGNVLGNCLYDKDYLNRVTKMRTGPGCWDPNNLHRHPEYAPQAPKKED
;
A
#
# COMPACT_ATOMS: atom_id res chain seq x y z
N MET A 1 0.83 -21.91 -0.34
CA MET A 1 0.00 -22.90 0.37
C MET A 1 0.95 -23.65 1.28
N LEU A 2 1.03 -23.24 2.55
CA LEU A 2 1.78 -23.95 3.58
C LEU A 2 0.72 -24.50 4.52
N ILE A 3 0.50 -25.81 4.43
CA ILE A 3 -0.38 -26.58 5.32
C ILE A 3 0.50 -27.05 6.47
N TRP A 4 0.06 -26.78 7.70
CA TRP A 4 0.55 -27.46 8.88
C TRP A 4 -0.59 -28.32 9.42
N ASP A 5 -0.40 -29.64 9.38
CA ASP A 5 -1.31 -30.63 9.96
C ASP A 5 -1.35 -30.45 11.48
N CYS A 6 -2.56 -30.37 12.04
CA CYS A 6 -2.79 -30.38 13.48
C CYS A 6 -3.36 -31.73 13.88
N HIS A 7 -2.62 -32.49 14.68
CA HIS A 7 -3.06 -33.74 15.29
C HIS A 7 -4.18 -33.51 16.32
N THR A 8 -5.09 -34.48 16.35
CA THR A 8 -6.32 -34.56 17.14
C THR A 8 -6.10 -34.77 18.64
N GLY A 9 -6.89 -34.08 19.46
CA GLY A 9 -7.17 -34.39 20.87
C GLY A 9 -8.57 -33.84 21.27
N PRO A 10 -9.33 -34.49 22.17
CA PRO A 10 -10.79 -34.36 22.19
C PRO A 10 -11.36 -33.37 23.22
N SER A 11 -12.48 -32.76 22.82
CA SER A 11 -13.70 -32.46 23.59
C SER A 11 -13.58 -31.72 24.93
N THR A 12 -13.98 -30.45 24.93
CA THR A 12 -14.95 -29.92 25.92
C THR A 12 -15.73 -28.74 25.31
N ASP A 13 -17.01 -28.69 25.67
CA ASP A 13 -18.13 -27.86 25.20
C ASP A 13 -17.82 -26.46 24.65
N ALA A 14 -18.16 -26.24 23.37
CA ALA A 14 -18.16 -24.93 22.73
C ALA A 14 -19.57 -24.32 22.73
N LEU A 15 -19.79 -23.33 23.58
CA LEU A 15 -20.86 -22.35 23.44
C LEU A 15 -20.74 -21.69 22.05
N ILE A 16 -21.76 -21.85 21.21
CA ILE A 16 -21.84 -21.21 19.89
C ILE A 16 -22.08 -19.71 20.11
N VAL A 17 -21.01 -18.92 20.13
CA VAL A 17 -21.09 -17.47 19.97
C VAL A 17 -21.26 -17.19 18.48
N LEU A 18 -22.47 -16.76 18.09
CA LEU A 18 -22.78 -16.32 16.73
C LEU A 18 -22.04 -15.01 16.43
N TYR A 19 -20.83 -15.09 15.89
CA TYR A 19 -20.14 -13.92 15.35
C TYR A 19 -20.70 -13.56 13.97
N SER A 20 -21.07 -12.29 13.80
CA SER A 20 -21.48 -11.73 12.50
C SER A 20 -20.29 -11.74 11.52
N PRO A 21 -20.51 -12.02 10.22
CA PRO A 21 -19.45 -11.97 9.22
C PRO A 21 -18.83 -10.58 9.13
N GLY A 22 -17.58 -10.43 9.59
CA GLY A 22 -16.86 -9.14 9.61
C GLY A 22 -16.11 -8.85 10.92
N ALA A 23 -16.45 -9.52 12.02
CA ALA A 23 -15.80 -9.33 13.32
C ALA A 23 -14.33 -9.82 13.36
N GLN A 24 -13.89 -10.62 12.39
CA GLN A 24 -12.56 -11.25 12.34
C GLN A 24 -11.36 -10.29 12.14
N TYR A 25 -11.61 -8.99 11.97
CA TYR A 25 -10.56 -7.97 11.83
C TYR A 25 -10.54 -6.94 12.97
N GLY A 26 -11.29 -7.17 14.06
CA GLY A 26 -11.46 -6.20 15.14
C GLY A 26 -10.28 -6.04 16.10
N ASP A 27 -9.42 -7.05 16.24
CA ASP A 27 -8.50 -7.13 17.39
C ASP A 27 -7.00 -7.09 17.06
N ILE A 28 -6.62 -6.59 15.89
CA ILE A 28 -5.21 -6.19 15.69
C ILE A 28 -5.07 -4.78 16.25
N ALA A 29 -4.83 -4.69 17.56
CA ALA A 29 -4.46 -3.46 18.22
C ALA A 29 -3.20 -2.91 17.53
N ASN A 30 -3.36 -1.77 16.85
CA ASN A 30 -2.22 -1.06 16.30
C ASN A 30 -1.33 -0.62 17.48
N PRO A 31 -0.05 -1.02 17.55
CA PRO A 31 0.83 -0.67 18.68
C PRO A 31 1.07 0.85 18.79
N PHE A 32 0.59 1.64 17.82
CA PHE A 32 0.60 3.10 17.85
C PHE A 32 -0.64 3.74 18.52
N LEU A 33 -1.71 2.99 18.79
CA LEU A 33 -2.97 3.51 19.36
C LEU A 33 -3.07 3.39 20.89
N GLY A 34 -2.02 2.94 21.56
CA GLY A 34 -2.01 2.59 23.00
C GLY A 34 -1.80 3.72 24.01
N LEU A 35 -2.04 4.98 23.66
CA LEU A 35 -2.22 6.05 24.62
C LEU A 35 -3.39 6.90 24.13
N ASN A 36 -4.45 6.99 24.94
CA ASN A 36 -5.35 8.14 25.09
C ASN A 36 -6.77 7.64 25.46
N SER A 37 -6.96 7.30 26.74
CA SER A 37 -8.26 7.45 27.37
C SER A 37 -8.09 8.13 28.73
N SER A 38 -8.95 9.11 28.96
CA SER A 38 -9.08 10.01 30.12
C SER A 38 -8.18 11.26 30.17
N GLY A 39 -8.84 12.42 30.01
CA GLY A 39 -8.51 13.69 30.68
C GLY A 39 -7.34 14.51 30.15
N SER A 40 -7.66 15.71 29.61
CA SER A 40 -6.84 16.94 29.55
C SER A 40 -5.35 16.85 29.15
N ASP A 41 -5.00 17.53 28.06
CA ASP A 41 -3.62 17.78 27.60
C ASP A 41 -2.79 16.52 27.28
N ALA A 42 -3.20 15.80 26.22
CA ALA A 42 -2.17 15.11 25.43
C ALA A 42 -1.27 16.20 24.83
N PRO A 43 0.04 16.26 25.14
CA PRO A 43 0.90 17.22 24.49
C PRO A 43 0.76 16.96 22.99
N ARG A 44 0.39 17.99 22.22
CA ARG A 44 0.66 17.98 20.77
C ARG A 44 2.11 17.54 20.69
N ARG A 45 2.40 16.33 20.19
CA ARG A 45 3.78 15.85 20.04
C ARG A 45 4.42 16.87 19.11
N MET A 46 5.10 17.85 19.71
CA MET A 46 5.84 18.86 18.97
C MET A 46 6.84 18.07 18.13
N SER A 47 6.89 18.41 16.84
CA SER A 47 7.50 17.61 15.78
C SER A 47 8.72 16.82 16.26
N GLU A 48 8.64 15.49 16.20
CA GLU A 48 9.80 14.59 16.38
C GLU A 48 10.88 14.80 15.30
N TYR A 49 10.68 15.75 14.39
CA TYR A 49 11.61 16.17 13.36
C TYR A 49 12.39 17.41 13.80
N THR A 50 13.71 17.30 13.73
CA THR A 50 14.65 18.42 13.79
C THR A 50 14.47 19.35 12.58
N PRO A 51 14.84 20.64 12.68
CA PRO A 51 14.79 21.56 11.53
C PRO A 51 15.56 21.04 10.30
N GLN A 52 16.67 20.32 10.53
CA GLN A 52 17.47 19.69 9.48
C GLN A 52 16.71 18.53 8.81
N GLU A 53 16.01 17.69 9.58
CA GLU A 53 15.14 16.64 9.03
C GLU A 53 14.00 17.25 8.22
N ILE A 54 13.34 18.30 8.73
CA ILE A 54 12.25 18.99 8.03
C ILE A 54 12.75 19.51 6.68
N ALA A 55 13.86 20.24 6.66
CA ALA A 55 14.43 20.76 5.41
C ALA A 55 14.80 19.65 4.42
N THR A 56 15.35 18.54 4.93
CA THR A 56 15.70 17.37 4.11
C THR A 56 14.46 16.70 3.53
N LEU A 57 13.45 16.44 4.35
CA LEU A 57 12.18 15.84 3.95
C LEU A 57 11.47 16.71 2.93
N GLN A 58 11.38 18.02 3.19
CA GLN A 58 10.76 18.97 2.28
C GLN A 58 11.46 18.98 0.92
N SER A 59 12.80 18.99 0.91
CA SER A 59 13.59 18.91 -0.33
C SER A 59 13.34 17.61 -1.09
N ARG A 60 13.31 16.46 -0.41
CA ARG A 60 13.05 15.14 -1.02
C ARG A 60 11.62 15.04 -1.57
N LEU A 61 10.63 15.45 -0.79
CA LEU A 61 9.21 15.42 -1.14
C LEU A 61 8.88 16.33 -2.32
N HIS A 62 9.62 17.42 -2.50
CA HIS A 62 9.41 18.37 -3.60
C HIS A 62 9.87 17.83 -4.97
N LYS A 63 10.81 16.87 -5.00
CA LYS A 63 11.30 16.27 -6.25
C LYS A 63 10.18 15.62 -7.03
N GLN A 64 10.22 15.74 -8.35
CA GLN A 64 9.31 15.03 -9.25
C GLN A 64 9.88 13.66 -9.62
N LEU A 65 9.01 12.71 -9.97
CA LEU A 65 9.42 11.36 -10.37
C LEU A 65 10.22 11.36 -11.68
N GLY A 66 11.19 10.46 -11.79
CA GLY A 66 11.82 10.14 -13.07
C GLY A 66 10.90 9.28 -13.97
N PRO A 67 11.16 9.22 -15.28
CA PRO A 67 10.36 8.41 -16.22
C PRO A 67 10.30 6.91 -15.86
N GLU A 68 11.32 6.39 -15.17
CA GLU A 68 11.43 4.99 -14.73
C GLU A 68 10.37 4.58 -13.69
N TYR A 69 9.76 5.54 -13.00
CA TYR A 69 8.69 5.31 -12.02
C TYR A 69 7.28 5.36 -12.64
N ILE A 70 7.16 5.85 -13.87
CA ILE A 70 5.86 6.17 -14.48
C ILE A 70 5.45 5.04 -15.42
N ASN A 71 4.32 4.42 -15.11
CA ASN A 71 3.67 3.48 -16.01
C ASN A 71 2.48 4.17 -16.72
N SER A 72 2.06 3.60 -17.84
CA SER A 72 0.87 4.07 -18.57
C SER A 72 -0.06 2.91 -18.89
N ARG A 73 -1.36 3.21 -18.92
CA ARG A 73 -2.41 2.29 -19.41
C ARG A 73 -3.36 3.04 -20.35
N PRO A 74 -4.06 2.36 -21.26
CA PRO A 74 -5.16 2.97 -21.99
C PRO A 74 -6.21 3.53 -21.03
N GLY A 75 -6.62 4.77 -21.26
CA GLY A 75 -7.72 5.44 -20.57
C GLY A 75 -9.00 5.42 -21.38
N GLN A 76 -10.08 5.94 -20.80
CA GLN A 76 -11.31 6.21 -21.55
C GLN A 76 -11.06 7.28 -22.62
N GLY A 77 -11.75 7.17 -23.75
CA GLY A 77 -11.64 8.13 -24.85
C GLY A 77 -10.33 8.08 -25.65
N GLY A 78 -9.58 6.97 -25.59
CA GLY A 78 -8.34 6.78 -26.36
C GLY A 78 -7.10 7.48 -25.78
N GLY A 79 -7.24 8.17 -24.64
CA GLY A 79 -6.11 8.76 -23.92
C GLY A 79 -5.24 7.72 -23.21
N LYS A 80 -4.11 8.16 -22.66
CA LYS A 80 -3.27 7.36 -21.75
C LYS A 80 -3.41 7.88 -20.34
N VAL A 81 -3.53 6.98 -19.37
CA VAL A 81 -3.51 7.30 -17.94
C VAL A 81 -2.16 6.89 -17.39
N HIS A 82 -1.44 7.86 -16.83
CA HIS A 82 -0.17 7.63 -16.15
C HIS A 82 -0.41 7.25 -14.69
N TYR A 83 0.36 6.31 -14.17
CA TYR A 83 0.24 5.84 -12.79
C TYR A 83 1.58 5.38 -12.22
N LEU A 84 1.71 5.53 -10.90
CA LEU A 84 2.77 4.94 -10.10
C LEU A 84 2.33 3.55 -9.61
N LYS A 85 3.19 2.55 -9.77
CA LYS A 85 2.97 1.21 -9.20
C LYS A 85 3.06 1.24 -7.68
N ALA A 86 2.27 0.40 -7.02
CA ALA A 86 2.19 0.35 -5.56
C ALA A 86 3.54 0.01 -4.90
N GLU A 87 4.25 -1.00 -5.42
CA GLU A 87 5.60 -1.38 -4.97
C GLU A 87 6.55 -0.17 -4.96
N LYS A 88 6.52 0.64 -6.03
CA LYS A 88 7.36 1.84 -6.12
C LYS A 88 6.93 2.92 -5.13
N ALA A 89 5.63 3.15 -4.95
CA ALA A 89 5.13 4.08 -3.96
C ALA A 89 5.56 3.71 -2.52
N ILE A 90 5.50 2.42 -2.16
CA ILE A 90 5.93 1.92 -0.86
C ILE A 90 7.44 2.07 -0.68
N ASN A 91 8.24 1.72 -1.70
CA ASN A 91 9.69 1.86 -1.63
C ASN A 91 10.11 3.33 -1.50
N LEU A 92 9.46 4.23 -2.24
CA LEU A 92 9.72 5.67 -2.13
C LEU A 92 9.30 6.21 -0.75
N ALA A 93 8.20 5.75 -0.18
CA ALA A 93 7.81 6.11 1.18
C ALA A 93 8.87 5.65 2.20
N ASN A 94 9.37 4.42 2.08
CA ASN A 94 10.44 3.91 2.93
C ASN A 94 11.77 4.67 2.77
N GLU A 95 12.11 5.10 1.54
CA GLU A 95 13.33 5.86 1.25
C GLU A 95 13.25 7.32 1.76
N VAL A 96 12.10 7.97 1.57
CA VAL A 96 11.92 9.39 1.88
C VAL A 96 11.55 9.59 3.34
N LEU A 97 10.58 8.84 3.85
CA LEU A 97 10.04 8.98 5.20
C LEU A 97 10.78 8.08 6.21
N GLY A 98 11.47 7.04 5.75
CA GLY A 98 12.09 6.00 6.58
C GLY A 98 11.14 4.84 6.85
N PHE A 99 11.67 3.61 6.97
CA PHE A 99 10.86 2.40 7.17
C PHE A 99 9.99 2.44 8.44
N ASN A 100 10.40 3.22 9.46
CA ASN A 100 9.68 3.44 10.71
C ASN A 100 9.07 4.85 10.82
N GLY A 101 9.19 5.67 9.77
CA GLY A 101 8.72 7.06 9.78
C GLY A 101 7.30 7.24 9.28
N TRP A 102 6.66 6.16 8.79
CA TRP A 102 5.28 6.17 8.36
C TRP A 102 4.61 4.83 8.65
N SER A 103 3.28 4.86 8.73
CA SER A 103 2.42 3.68 8.83
C SER A 103 1.16 3.89 7.99
N SER A 104 0.43 2.81 7.71
CA SER A 104 -0.87 2.89 7.06
C SER A 104 -1.89 2.02 7.78
N SER A 105 -3.16 2.42 7.73
CA SER A 105 -4.26 1.68 8.33
C SER A 105 -5.53 1.83 7.51
N ILE A 106 -6.26 0.73 7.37
CA ILE A 106 -7.60 0.74 6.75
C ILE A 106 -8.58 1.26 7.81
N GLN A 107 -9.27 2.34 7.47
CA GLN A 107 -10.24 2.99 8.36
C GLN A 107 -11.65 2.45 8.12
N GLN A 108 -12.02 2.31 6.86
CA GLN A 108 -13.34 1.86 6.45
C GLN A 108 -13.26 1.02 5.19
N VAL A 109 -14.09 -0.01 5.12
CA VAL A 109 -14.33 -0.80 3.91
C VAL A 109 -15.83 -0.79 3.67
N GLN A 110 -16.24 -0.35 2.49
CA GLN A 110 -17.64 -0.27 2.10
C GLN A 110 -17.85 -1.01 0.78
N VAL A 111 -18.77 -1.97 0.78
CA VAL A 111 -19.24 -2.62 -0.44
C VAL A 111 -20.33 -1.76 -1.03
N ASP A 112 -20.06 -1.12 -2.17
CA ASP A 112 -20.98 -0.16 -2.77
C ASP A 112 -22.07 -0.85 -3.58
N PHE A 113 -21.73 -1.94 -4.28
CA PHE A 113 -22.71 -2.81 -4.94
C PHE A 113 -22.16 -4.23 -5.14
N VAL A 114 -23.07 -5.20 -5.24
CA VAL A 114 -22.78 -6.58 -5.66
C VAL A 114 -23.95 -7.09 -6.48
N ASP A 115 -23.72 -7.25 -7.78
CA ASP A 115 -24.70 -7.76 -8.72
C ASP A 115 -24.32 -9.16 -9.17
N VAL A 116 -25.28 -10.08 -9.10
CA VAL A 116 -25.13 -11.44 -9.62
C VAL A 116 -25.99 -11.57 -10.87
N HIS A 117 -25.32 -11.73 -12.01
CA HIS A 117 -25.95 -11.89 -13.32
C HIS A 117 -26.34 -13.34 -13.58
N ASP A 118 -27.23 -13.53 -14.56
CA ASP A 118 -27.61 -14.85 -15.06
C ASP A 118 -26.36 -15.66 -15.47
N GLY A 119 -26.28 -16.89 -14.98
CA GLY A 119 -25.08 -17.74 -15.12
C GLY A 119 -24.02 -17.55 -14.03
N GLY A 120 -24.34 -16.87 -12.92
CA GLY A 120 -23.53 -16.82 -11.70
C GLY A 120 -22.30 -15.91 -11.78
N LYS A 121 -22.27 -15.01 -12.77
CA LYS A 121 -21.21 -13.99 -12.89
C LYS A 121 -21.47 -12.85 -11.93
N VAL A 122 -20.42 -12.41 -11.24
CA VAL A 122 -20.50 -11.35 -10.23
C VAL A 122 -19.87 -10.08 -10.77
N SER A 123 -20.58 -8.96 -10.66
CA SER A 123 -20.03 -7.62 -10.82
C SER A 123 -20.14 -6.89 -9.48
N MET A 124 -19.09 -6.22 -9.05
CA MET A 124 -19.10 -5.53 -7.77
C MET A 124 -18.12 -4.37 -7.73
N GLY A 125 -18.40 -3.43 -6.84
CA GLY A 125 -17.55 -2.29 -6.53
C GLY A 125 -17.46 -2.08 -5.03
N MET A 126 -16.30 -1.63 -4.56
CA MET A 126 -16.10 -1.24 -3.17
C MET A 126 -15.12 -0.09 -3.02
N SER A 127 -15.40 0.72 -2.00
CA SER A 127 -14.58 1.82 -1.56
C SER A 127 -13.87 1.48 -0.25
N ILE A 128 -12.61 1.91 -0.13
CA ILE A 128 -11.80 1.73 1.08
C ILE A 128 -11.17 3.07 1.44
N ILE A 129 -11.28 3.48 2.70
CA ILE A 129 -10.56 4.63 3.25
C ILE A 129 -9.28 4.13 3.91
N VAL A 130 -8.14 4.65 3.47
CA VAL A 130 -6.83 4.39 4.09
C VAL A 130 -6.30 5.67 4.68
N ARG A 131 -5.80 5.58 5.92
CA ARG A 131 -5.01 6.61 6.58
C ARG A 131 -3.54 6.27 6.50
N VAL A 132 -2.72 7.23 6.07
CA VAL A 132 -1.26 7.19 6.21
C VAL A 132 -0.86 8.18 7.29
N THR A 133 -0.12 7.70 8.30
CA THR A 133 0.30 8.48 9.47
C THR A 133 1.82 8.50 9.56
N LEU A 134 2.42 9.68 9.74
CA LEU A 134 3.85 9.87 9.95
C LEU A 134 4.24 9.71 11.44
N LYS A 135 5.53 9.59 11.74
CA LYS A 135 6.02 9.43 13.12
C LYS A 135 5.62 10.57 14.06
N ASP A 136 5.48 11.79 13.54
CA ASP A 136 5.03 12.96 14.32
C ASP A 136 3.52 12.99 14.57
N GLY A 137 2.77 12.03 14.03
CA GLY A 137 1.32 11.93 14.16
C GLY A 137 0.52 12.66 13.08
N THR A 138 1.18 13.40 12.17
CA THR A 138 0.48 13.97 11.01
C THR A 138 -0.02 12.86 10.09
N PHE A 139 -1.19 13.06 9.48
CA PHE A 139 -1.80 12.03 8.65
C PHE A 139 -2.60 12.61 7.49
N HIS A 140 -2.74 11.79 6.44
CA HIS A 140 -3.65 12.03 5.33
C HIS A 140 -4.50 10.78 5.09
N GLU A 141 -5.77 11.01 4.76
CA GLU A 141 -6.72 9.98 4.37
C GLU A 141 -7.17 10.21 2.95
N ASP A 142 -7.37 9.13 2.20
CA ASP A 142 -8.01 9.19 0.90
C ASP A 142 -8.80 7.90 0.66
N ILE A 143 -9.76 7.98 -0.25
CA ILE A 143 -10.62 6.88 -0.67
C ILE A 143 -9.98 6.22 -1.89
N GLY A 144 -9.87 4.90 -1.88
CA GLY A 144 -9.57 4.10 -3.06
C GLY A 144 -10.77 3.29 -3.50
N TYR A 145 -10.81 2.98 -4.78
CA TYR A 145 -11.91 2.23 -5.37
C TYR A 145 -11.40 1.00 -6.11
N GLY A 146 -12.10 -0.12 -5.93
CA GLY A 146 -11.79 -1.37 -6.59
C GLY A 146 -13.08 -1.99 -7.11
N HIS A 147 -13.02 -2.47 -8.35
CA HIS A 147 -14.19 -3.06 -8.99
C HIS A 147 -13.79 -4.24 -9.87
N ILE A 148 -14.78 -5.05 -10.17
CA ILE A 148 -14.68 -6.13 -11.12
C ILE A 148 -16.04 -6.33 -11.77
N GLU A 149 -16.04 -6.57 -13.07
CA GLU A 149 -17.23 -6.88 -13.84
C GLU A 149 -17.14 -8.32 -14.34
N ASN A 150 -18.29 -8.99 -14.41
CA ASN A 150 -18.43 -10.31 -15.04
C ASN A 150 -17.48 -11.41 -14.51
N CYS A 151 -17.12 -11.36 -13.22
CA CYS A 151 -16.22 -12.33 -12.59
C CYS A 151 -16.90 -13.70 -12.41
N ARG A 152 -16.15 -14.79 -12.65
CA ARG A 152 -16.58 -16.13 -12.28
C ARG A 152 -16.25 -16.37 -10.81
N GLY A 153 -17.29 -16.36 -9.96
CA GLY A 153 -17.17 -16.68 -8.55
C GLY A 153 -17.04 -15.46 -7.63
N LYS A 154 -17.84 -15.47 -6.55
CA LYS A 154 -17.92 -14.37 -5.58
C LYS A 154 -16.61 -14.13 -4.84
N ALA A 155 -15.90 -15.18 -4.43
CA ALA A 155 -14.65 -15.05 -3.67
C ALA A 155 -13.55 -14.32 -4.48
N ALA A 156 -13.34 -14.72 -5.74
CA ALA A 156 -12.37 -14.07 -6.62
C ALA A 156 -12.73 -12.61 -6.91
N ALA A 157 -14.03 -12.31 -7.02
CA ALA A 157 -14.50 -10.94 -7.20
C ALA A 157 -14.14 -10.05 -6.01
N PHE A 158 -14.46 -10.51 -4.79
CA PHE A 158 -14.12 -9.79 -3.55
C PHE A 158 -12.61 -9.66 -3.36
N GLU A 159 -11.83 -10.69 -3.68
CA GLU A 159 -10.36 -10.66 -3.55
C GLU A 159 -9.75 -9.58 -4.46
N LYS A 160 -10.12 -9.55 -5.74
CA LYS A 160 -9.60 -8.53 -6.68
C LYS A 160 -10.03 -7.13 -6.26
N ALA A 161 -11.34 -6.91 -6.05
CA ALA A 161 -11.88 -5.59 -5.75
C ALA A 161 -11.27 -5.03 -4.45
N LYS A 162 -11.13 -5.85 -3.40
CA LYS A 162 -10.55 -5.42 -2.13
C LYS A 162 -9.07 -5.08 -2.24
N LYS A 163 -8.27 -5.90 -2.95
CA LYS A 163 -6.85 -5.62 -3.18
C LYS A 163 -6.64 -4.35 -3.99
N GLU A 164 -7.47 -4.14 -5.01
CA GLU A 164 -7.42 -2.95 -5.86
C GLU A 164 -7.80 -1.69 -5.08
N ALA A 165 -8.92 -1.71 -4.35
CA ALA A 165 -9.39 -0.58 -3.55
C ALA A 165 -8.38 -0.16 -2.48
N ALA A 166 -7.84 -1.13 -1.73
CA ALA A 166 -6.86 -0.85 -0.67
C ALA A 166 -5.56 -0.26 -1.24
N THR A 167 -5.09 -0.81 -2.36
CA THR A 167 -3.87 -0.34 -3.01
C THR A 167 -4.06 1.06 -3.63
N ASP A 168 -5.22 1.32 -4.20
CA ASP A 168 -5.54 2.65 -4.74
C ASP A 168 -5.62 3.70 -3.63
N ALA A 169 -6.32 3.40 -2.53
CA ALA A 169 -6.45 4.27 -1.37
C ALA A 169 -5.08 4.64 -0.79
N LEU A 170 -4.20 3.64 -0.63
CA LEU A 170 -2.84 3.85 -0.12
C LEU A 170 -2.04 4.82 -1.00
N LYS A 171 -2.02 4.60 -2.33
CA LYS A 171 -1.30 5.49 -3.26
C LYS A 171 -1.86 6.91 -3.22
N ARG A 172 -3.18 7.03 -3.10
CA ARG A 172 -3.89 8.32 -3.07
C ARG A 172 -3.64 9.08 -1.77
N ALA A 173 -3.54 8.41 -0.64
CA ALA A 173 -3.12 9.01 0.62
C ALA A 173 -1.64 9.43 0.59
N LEU A 174 -0.76 8.58 0.04
CA LEU A 174 0.69 8.86 -0.07
C LEU A 174 1.01 10.09 -0.93
N ARG A 175 0.33 10.28 -2.06
CA ARG A 175 0.62 11.45 -2.93
C ARG A 175 0.43 12.78 -2.22
N THR A 176 -0.45 12.88 -1.22
CA THR A 176 -0.76 14.15 -0.56
C THR A 176 0.46 14.73 0.18
N PHE A 177 1.43 13.90 0.52
CA PHE A 177 2.67 14.33 1.16
C PHE A 177 3.69 14.97 0.20
N GLY A 178 3.62 14.71 -1.12
CA GLY A 178 4.58 15.33 -2.05
C GLY A 178 4.63 14.77 -3.47
N ASN A 179 5.37 15.49 -4.32
CA ASN A 179 5.57 15.18 -5.73
C ASN A 179 6.22 13.81 -5.92
N VAL A 180 7.24 13.49 -5.13
CA VAL A 180 7.99 12.24 -5.23
C VAL A 180 7.11 11.02 -4.91
N LEU A 181 6.05 11.20 -4.11
CA LEU A 181 5.09 10.14 -3.77
C LEU A 181 3.92 10.05 -4.76
N GLY A 182 4.01 10.77 -5.89
CA GLY A 182 3.08 10.63 -7.01
C GLY A 182 2.19 11.85 -7.27
N ASN A 183 2.31 12.93 -6.50
CA ASN A 183 1.53 14.15 -6.76
C ASN A 183 1.84 14.77 -8.13
N CYS A 184 3.08 14.64 -8.62
CA CYS A 184 3.47 15.18 -9.92
C CYS A 184 2.74 14.52 -11.10
N LEU A 185 2.14 13.33 -10.93
CA LEU A 185 1.39 12.67 -11.99
C LEU A 185 0.08 13.39 -12.39
N TYR A 186 -0.36 14.38 -11.60
CA TYR A 186 -1.51 15.22 -11.92
C TYR A 186 -1.14 16.46 -12.75
N ASP A 187 0.15 16.77 -12.84
CA ASP A 187 0.66 17.87 -13.66
C ASP A 187 0.84 17.42 -15.11
N LYS A 188 -0.01 17.95 -16.00
CA LYS A 188 0.00 17.65 -17.43
C LYS A 188 1.27 18.13 -18.12
N ASP A 189 1.83 19.26 -17.71
CA ASP A 189 3.04 19.82 -18.32
C ASP A 189 4.26 19.00 -17.96
N TYR A 190 4.33 18.55 -16.71
CA TYR A 190 5.32 17.56 -16.27
C TYR A 190 5.21 16.26 -17.08
N LEU A 191 4.00 15.68 -17.20
CA LEU A 191 3.79 14.44 -17.95
C LEU A 191 4.22 14.57 -19.41
N ASN A 192 3.93 15.70 -20.06
CA ASN A 192 4.31 15.97 -21.44
C ASN A 192 5.84 16.04 -21.65
N ARG A 193 6.61 16.38 -20.61
CA ARG A 193 8.08 16.47 -20.66
C ARG A 193 8.74 15.15 -20.30
N VAL A 194 8.34 14.56 -19.18
CA VAL A 194 8.98 13.36 -18.62
C VAL A 194 8.77 12.13 -19.50
N THR A 195 7.60 12.00 -20.14
CA THR A 195 7.29 10.86 -21.01
C THR A 195 8.09 10.82 -22.31
N LYS A 196 8.74 11.93 -22.68
CA LYS A 196 9.65 12.02 -23.84
C LYS A 196 11.08 11.61 -23.49
N MET A 197 11.40 11.49 -22.21
CA MET A 197 12.73 11.08 -21.75
C MET A 197 12.93 9.57 -21.97
N ARG A 198 14.13 9.18 -22.39
CA ARG A 198 14.49 7.76 -22.53
C ARG A 198 14.97 7.21 -21.19
N THR A 199 14.37 6.12 -20.74
CA THR A 199 14.88 5.32 -19.63
C THR A 199 15.90 4.31 -20.14
N GLY A 200 17.09 4.29 -19.55
CA GLY A 200 18.05 3.21 -19.79
C GLY A 200 17.56 1.87 -19.20
N PRO A 201 18.06 0.72 -19.67
CA PRO A 201 17.79 -0.56 -19.03
C PRO A 201 18.32 -0.50 -17.58
N GLY A 202 17.49 -0.90 -16.62
CA GLY A 202 17.90 -0.96 -15.22
C GLY A 202 19.08 -1.92 -15.05
N CYS A 203 20.11 -1.50 -14.31
CA CYS A 203 21.20 -2.39 -13.93
C CYS A 203 20.67 -3.35 -12.85
N TRP A 204 20.49 -4.62 -13.21
CA TRP A 204 20.17 -5.67 -12.25
C TRP A 204 21.49 -6.24 -11.70
N ASP A 205 21.68 -6.11 -10.38
CA ASP A 205 22.86 -6.65 -9.70
C ASP A 205 22.48 -7.89 -8.87
N PRO A 206 22.88 -9.11 -9.28
CA PRO A 206 22.62 -10.33 -8.52
C PRO A 206 23.27 -10.37 -7.12
N ASN A 207 24.25 -9.50 -6.86
CA ASN A 207 24.94 -9.42 -5.56
C ASN A 207 24.10 -8.71 -4.50
N ASN A 208 23.09 -7.91 -4.89
CA ASN A 208 22.20 -7.22 -3.98
C ASN A 208 21.02 -8.10 -3.51
N LEU A 209 21.01 -9.40 -3.84
CA LEU A 209 19.99 -10.33 -3.40
C LEU A 209 20.26 -10.78 -1.96
N HIS A 210 19.25 -10.66 -1.09
CA HIS A 210 19.28 -11.32 0.21
C HIS A 210 19.20 -12.84 0.01
N ARG A 211 20.25 -13.57 0.39
CA ARG A 211 20.35 -15.02 0.22
C ARG A 211 20.43 -15.71 1.57
N HIS A 212 19.77 -16.86 1.69
CA HIS A 212 20.00 -17.74 2.82
C HIS A 212 21.47 -18.18 2.84
N PRO A 213 22.14 -18.22 4.01
CA PRO A 213 23.58 -18.49 4.10
C PRO A 213 24.04 -19.76 3.37
N GLU A 214 23.22 -20.82 3.37
CA GLU A 214 23.55 -22.10 2.71
C GLU A 214 23.58 -22.05 1.16
N TYR A 215 22.94 -21.05 0.55
CA TYR A 215 22.85 -20.89 -0.91
C TYR A 215 23.66 -19.69 -1.40
N ALA A 216 24.50 -19.09 -0.54
CA ALA A 216 25.41 -18.03 -0.93
C ALA A 216 26.50 -18.61 -1.86
N PRO A 217 26.86 -17.92 -2.96
CA PRO A 217 27.96 -18.35 -3.81
C PRO A 217 29.24 -18.54 -2.98
N GLN A 218 29.85 -19.72 -3.05
CA GLN A 218 31.13 -19.94 -2.40
C GLN A 218 32.19 -19.10 -3.11
N ALA A 219 33.02 -18.38 -2.34
CA ALA A 219 34.13 -17.63 -2.90
C ALA A 219 35.05 -18.57 -3.71
N PRO A 220 35.59 -18.12 -4.85
CA PRO A 220 36.51 -18.96 -5.63
C PRO A 220 37.71 -19.34 -4.75
N LYS A 221 37.98 -20.64 -4.64
CA LYS A 221 39.20 -21.14 -4.00
C LYS A 221 40.39 -20.64 -4.83
N LYS A 222 41.30 -19.90 -4.22
CA LYS A 222 42.61 -19.66 -4.82
C LYS A 222 43.37 -20.99 -4.75
N GLU A 223 43.68 -21.56 -5.89
CA GLU A 223 44.68 -22.62 -5.99
C GLU A 223 46.06 -21.94 -5.93
N ASP A 224 46.87 -22.36 -4.96
CA ASP A 224 48.26 -21.92 -4.76
C ASP A 224 49.21 -22.65 -5.72
#